data_AF-A0A935WUL7-F1
#
_entry.id   AF-A0A935WUL7-F1
#
_cell.length_a   1.000
_cell.length_b   1.000
_cell.length_c   1.000
_cell.angle_alpha   90.00
_cell.angle_beta   90.00
_cell.angle_gamma   90.00
#
_symmetry.space_group_name_H-M   'P 1'
#
loop_
_entity.id
_entity.type
_entity.pdbx_description
1 polymer ?
#
loop_
_entity_poly.entity_id
_entity_poly.type
_entity_poly.pdbx_seq_one_letter_code
_entity_poly.pdbx_strand_id
1 'polypeptide(L)'
;MSKGRKVAIVAAAVAAVGALAGFGSWLLALFVLLAALGVPLFAIMGGGAQLAWLTHSEVQYHHLRFIAPTVLDAHFSDSPILVTIPLFTLVGYVLAEAKTPDRLVRGARCVLGWLPGGLAIVAVIASAVFTLLTGGSGVTIIAVGGLLYPALRKQGYSDSFSLGLVTSGGSVGLLLPYSLPLLIFALVAHVDFVKAFKAVILPGAFVILLLALYAAYVGIKERIPRERMSVQEVFEALWALKWELLIPVILLVGLGTGLASIDEAAALVAAYTIIIEFFVYRDLSLKKDLPRIVMASMSMAGAIIIILAMANALMNFVVDQRIPNDLLNLMLEAGIERRWEFLLVMNVFLLILGMVMEGFSAIFVAVPLILPFVADLGMRLPDEAMSPFQLGMIFILNLELAYCMPPLGLNLFIASSRFNRPVASLYRVVLPFAGVLLFALLVVSYVPWISNAAIQADIDELRMRAEQHGIPPRDAWMLECVQADPTDPRPCTREDRARFGEDGRGTAVLNRPDAAEHGGDGDDTNAPQGAPTEDCNPDFGECPAPSAKPSEDCNPDFGECPAPRAKPSEDCNPDFGECPAPSAKPSEDCNPDFGECRAPSAKPFEDCNPDFGECPAPSAKPSED
;
A
#
# COMPACT_ATOMS: atom_id res chain seq x y z
N MET A 1 34.35 -21.59 -10.77
CA MET A 1 34.42 -20.96 -9.43
C MET A 1 33.17 -21.29 -8.65
N SER A 2 33.31 -22.04 -7.55
CA SER A 2 32.19 -22.57 -6.74
C SER A 2 31.30 -21.45 -6.17
N LYS A 3 29.98 -21.67 -6.22
CA LYS A 3 28.92 -20.82 -5.64
C LYS A 3 29.25 -20.39 -4.20
N GLY A 4 29.86 -21.28 -3.42
CA GLY A 4 30.25 -21.03 -2.03
C GLY A 4 31.34 -19.97 -1.85
N ARG A 5 32.26 -19.81 -2.82
CA ARG A 5 33.34 -18.82 -2.70
C ARG A 5 32.85 -17.40 -3.03
N LYS A 6 31.81 -17.25 -3.86
CA LYS A 6 31.18 -15.94 -4.12
C LYS A 6 30.33 -15.48 -2.94
N VAL A 7 29.56 -16.40 -2.36
CA VAL A 7 28.79 -16.15 -1.13
C VAL A 7 29.73 -15.78 0.02
N ALA A 8 30.87 -16.48 0.17
CA ALA A 8 31.86 -16.16 1.20
C ALA A 8 32.52 -14.78 1.01
N ILE A 9 32.73 -14.31 -0.22
CA ILE A 9 33.32 -12.99 -0.49
C ILE A 9 32.32 -11.87 -0.24
N VAL A 10 31.04 -12.06 -0.63
CA VAL A 10 29.98 -11.09 -0.34
C VAL A 10 29.69 -11.05 1.17
N ALA A 11 29.63 -12.21 1.82
CA ALA A 11 29.52 -12.35 3.27
C ALA A 11 30.64 -11.62 4.01
N ALA A 12 31.90 -11.81 3.58
CA ALA A 12 33.05 -11.15 4.18
C ALA A 12 33.06 -9.64 3.94
N ALA A 13 32.63 -9.17 2.76
CA ALA A 13 32.54 -7.73 2.46
C ALA A 13 31.43 -7.05 3.26
N VAL A 14 30.27 -7.69 3.39
CA VAL A 14 29.12 -7.19 4.15
C VAL A 14 29.41 -7.22 5.66
N ALA A 15 30.03 -8.29 6.16
CA ALA A 15 30.48 -8.35 7.56
C ALA A 15 31.58 -7.34 7.88
N ALA A 16 32.49 -7.05 6.93
CA ALA A 16 33.51 -6.03 7.10
C ALA A 16 32.92 -4.61 7.12
N VAL A 17 31.87 -4.35 6.34
CA VAL A 17 31.13 -3.08 6.36
C VAL A 17 30.31 -2.94 7.64
N GLY A 18 29.68 -4.03 8.11
CA GLY A 18 28.96 -4.08 9.39
C GLY A 18 29.84 -4.02 10.64
N ALA A 19 31.15 -4.29 10.52
CA ALA A 19 32.10 -4.13 11.62
C ALA A 19 32.59 -2.68 11.78
N LEU A 20 32.32 -1.80 10.82
CA LEU A 20 32.85 -0.44 10.78
C LEU A 20 31.85 0.66 11.18
N ALA A 21 30.57 0.36 11.45
CA ALA A 21 29.52 1.40 11.57
C ALA A 21 28.47 1.18 12.69
N GLY A 22 28.85 1.12 13.97
CA GLY A 22 27.88 1.24 15.08
C GLY A 22 26.81 0.13 15.21
N PHE A 23 25.94 0.26 16.22
CA PHE A 23 25.03 -0.79 16.71
C PHE A 23 24.03 -1.32 15.66
N GLY A 24 23.61 -0.50 14.69
CA GLY A 24 22.68 -0.92 13.63
C GLY A 24 23.33 -1.68 12.46
N SER A 25 24.64 -1.50 12.24
CA SER A 25 25.31 -2.03 11.03
C SER A 25 25.58 -3.53 11.07
N TRP A 26 25.74 -4.13 12.26
CA TRP A 26 25.95 -5.58 12.38
C TRP A 26 24.65 -6.35 12.12
N LEU A 27 23.49 -5.83 12.58
CA LEU A 27 22.18 -6.39 12.24
C LEU A 27 21.99 -6.31 10.73
N LEU A 28 22.15 -5.13 10.13
CA LEU A 28 22.02 -4.97 8.68
C LEU A 28 22.93 -5.92 7.89
N ALA A 29 24.18 -6.09 8.34
CA ALA A 29 25.12 -7.04 7.74
C ALA A 29 24.65 -8.50 7.89
N LEU A 30 24.09 -8.86 9.04
CA LEU A 30 23.49 -10.17 9.28
C LEU A 30 22.27 -10.41 8.39
N PHE A 31 21.38 -9.43 8.25
CA PHE A 31 20.22 -9.49 7.36
C PHE A 31 20.65 -9.76 5.92
N VAL A 32 21.61 -8.98 5.41
CA VAL A 32 22.15 -9.15 4.06
C VAL A 32 22.87 -10.49 3.90
N LEU A 33 23.59 -10.95 4.92
CA LEU A 33 24.24 -12.26 4.93
C LEU A 33 23.22 -13.40 4.84
N LEU A 34 22.18 -13.39 5.68
CA LEU A 34 21.13 -14.40 5.69
C LEU A 34 20.36 -14.40 4.36
N ALA A 35 20.09 -13.21 3.79
CA ALA A 35 19.50 -13.09 2.46
C ALA A 35 20.42 -13.70 1.38
N ALA A 36 21.73 -13.43 1.45
CA ALA A 36 22.71 -13.99 0.51
C ALA A 36 22.88 -15.51 0.65
N LEU A 37 22.64 -16.06 1.85
CA LEU A 37 22.60 -17.51 2.11
C LEU A 37 21.31 -18.17 1.61
N GLY A 38 20.32 -17.39 1.17
CA GLY A 38 19.04 -17.89 0.68
C GLY A 38 18.11 -18.35 1.80
N VAL A 39 18.27 -17.79 3.00
CA VAL A 39 17.35 -18.04 4.11
C VAL A 39 15.97 -17.45 3.75
N PRO A 40 14.85 -18.15 4.05
CA PRO A 40 13.52 -17.63 3.79
C PRO A 40 13.31 -16.25 4.44
N LEU A 41 12.71 -15.33 3.68
CA LEU A 41 12.61 -13.93 4.09
C LEU A 41 11.89 -13.73 5.43
N PHE A 42 10.82 -14.50 5.69
CA PHE A 42 10.12 -14.41 6.97
C PHE A 42 11.03 -14.73 8.17
N ALA A 43 12.00 -15.64 8.01
CA ALA A 43 12.94 -16.00 9.06
C ALA A 43 13.99 -14.91 9.26
N ILE A 44 14.37 -14.23 8.17
CA ILE A 44 15.24 -13.05 8.22
C ILE A 44 14.54 -11.92 8.98
N MET A 45 13.27 -11.64 8.65
CA MET A 45 12.48 -10.58 9.29
C MET A 45 12.17 -10.88 10.75
N GLY A 46 11.54 -12.02 11.03
CA GLY A 46 11.11 -12.35 12.38
C GLY A 46 12.30 -12.65 13.29
N GLY A 47 13.28 -13.42 12.79
CA GLY A 47 14.51 -13.69 13.52
C GLY A 47 15.35 -12.43 13.71
N GLY A 48 15.42 -11.57 12.70
CA GLY A 48 16.13 -10.29 12.77
C GLY A 48 15.45 -9.30 13.71
N ALA A 49 14.12 -9.18 13.68
CA ALA A 49 13.35 -8.41 14.66
C ALA A 49 13.57 -8.94 16.07
N GLN A 50 13.60 -10.26 16.24
CA GLN A 50 13.80 -10.88 17.55
C GLN A 50 15.20 -10.59 18.10
N LEU A 51 16.22 -10.71 17.24
CA LEU A 51 17.58 -10.38 17.59
C LEU A 51 17.72 -8.89 17.88
N ALA A 52 17.04 -8.02 17.14
CA ALA A 52 17.07 -6.58 17.33
C ALA A 52 16.49 -6.20 18.70
N TRP A 53 15.33 -6.74 19.08
CA TRP A 53 14.75 -6.57 20.42
C TRP A 53 15.64 -7.15 21.54
N LEU A 54 16.20 -8.35 21.34
CA LEU A 54 17.09 -8.98 22.35
C LEU A 54 18.44 -8.27 22.51
N THR A 55 18.82 -7.45 21.53
CA THR A 55 20.06 -6.69 21.57
C THR A 55 19.81 -5.21 21.77
N HIS A 56 18.60 -4.76 22.08
CA HIS A 56 18.31 -3.34 22.27
C HIS A 56 19.29 -2.66 23.24
N SER A 57 19.57 -1.37 23.04
CA SER A 57 20.42 -0.58 23.96
C SER A 57 19.96 -0.64 25.43
N GLU A 58 18.66 -0.78 25.69
CA GLU A 58 18.09 -0.79 27.02
C GLU A 58 17.64 -2.21 27.38
N VAL A 59 18.14 -2.69 28.52
CA VAL A 59 17.93 -4.07 28.99
C VAL A 59 16.44 -4.39 29.22
N GLN A 60 15.62 -3.38 29.49
CA GLN A 60 14.17 -3.53 29.68
C GLN A 60 13.42 -4.02 28.43
N TYR A 61 14.00 -3.84 27.24
CA TYR A 61 13.41 -4.29 25.98
C TYR A 61 13.91 -5.68 25.54
N HIS A 62 14.78 -6.35 26.31
CA HIS A 62 15.34 -7.68 25.98
C HIS A 62 14.36 -8.82 26.26
N HIS A 63 13.20 -8.79 25.61
CA HIS A 63 12.17 -9.81 25.80
C HIS A 63 11.72 -10.42 24.47
N LEU A 64 11.49 -11.75 24.48
CA LEU A 64 10.93 -12.46 23.33
C LEU A 64 9.49 -12.04 23.01
N ARG A 65 8.79 -11.46 23.98
CA ARG A 65 7.38 -11.09 23.82
C ARG A 65 7.13 -9.92 22.88
N PHE A 66 8.12 -9.06 22.59
CA PHE A 66 7.89 -7.82 21.83
C PHE A 66 7.45 -8.02 20.37
N ILE A 67 7.66 -9.22 19.82
CA ILE A 67 7.12 -9.59 18.50
C ILE A 67 5.62 -9.89 18.55
N ALA A 68 5.14 -10.45 19.65
CA ALA A 68 3.80 -10.99 19.76
C ALA A 68 2.68 -9.93 19.64
N PRO A 69 2.76 -8.74 20.29
CA PRO A 69 1.70 -7.74 20.24
C PRO A 69 1.34 -7.32 18.83
N THR A 70 2.30 -7.17 17.92
CA THR A 70 2.03 -6.72 16.53
C THR A 70 1.71 -7.86 15.57
N VAL A 71 2.14 -9.08 15.86
CA VAL A 71 1.81 -10.25 15.02
C VAL A 71 0.46 -10.84 15.37
N LEU A 72 0.09 -10.81 16.65
CA LEU A 72 -1.15 -11.38 17.18
C LEU A 72 -2.17 -10.28 17.51
N ASP A 73 -1.92 -9.05 17.08
CA ASP A 73 -2.84 -7.93 17.30
C ASP A 73 -4.18 -8.19 16.60
N ALA A 74 -5.25 -7.64 17.17
CA ALA A 74 -6.58 -7.62 16.55
C ALA A 74 -6.54 -6.95 15.17
N HIS A 75 -5.76 -5.87 15.01
CA HIS A 75 -5.57 -5.20 13.73
C HIS A 75 -5.02 -6.12 12.63
N PHE A 76 -4.18 -7.09 13.00
CA PHE A 76 -3.64 -8.06 12.06
C PHE A 76 -4.57 -9.25 11.84
N SER A 77 -5.14 -9.81 12.93
CA SER A 77 -6.00 -10.99 12.86
C SER A 77 -7.33 -10.74 12.17
N ASP A 78 -7.90 -9.54 12.36
CA ASP A 78 -9.21 -9.16 11.82
C ASP A 78 -9.07 -8.52 10.44
N SER A 79 -7.85 -8.48 9.91
CA SER A 79 -7.56 -7.84 8.65
C SER A 79 -8.16 -8.62 7.47
N PRO A 80 -9.00 -7.99 6.62
CA PRO A 80 -9.59 -8.62 5.42
C PRO A 80 -8.54 -9.22 4.46
N ILE A 81 -7.30 -8.76 4.59
CA ILE A 81 -6.12 -9.18 3.83
C ILE A 81 -5.87 -10.68 3.93
N LEU A 82 -6.03 -11.25 5.14
CA LEU A 82 -5.70 -12.64 5.43
C LEU A 82 -6.58 -13.60 4.63
N VAL A 83 -7.77 -13.16 4.25
CA VAL A 83 -8.71 -13.89 3.39
C VAL A 83 -8.53 -13.49 1.92
N THR A 84 -8.35 -12.20 1.64
CA THR A 84 -8.22 -11.64 0.30
C THR A 84 -7.04 -12.22 -0.48
N ILE A 85 -5.84 -12.29 0.13
CA ILE A 85 -4.61 -12.75 -0.55
C ILE A 85 -4.76 -14.20 -1.05
N PRO A 86 -5.16 -15.19 -0.23
CA PRO A 86 -5.38 -16.55 -0.70
C PRO A 86 -6.39 -16.66 -1.83
N LEU A 87 -7.50 -15.93 -1.76
CA LEU A 87 -8.59 -16.00 -2.74
C LEU A 87 -8.17 -15.41 -4.09
N PHE A 88 -7.54 -14.24 -4.12
CA PHE A 88 -7.03 -13.68 -5.37
C PHE A 88 -5.85 -14.47 -5.93
N THR A 89 -4.99 -15.03 -5.06
CA THR A 89 -3.93 -15.94 -5.51
C THR A 89 -4.54 -17.18 -6.17
N LEU A 90 -5.61 -17.75 -5.59
CA LEU A 90 -6.33 -18.87 -6.18
C LEU A 90 -6.93 -18.51 -7.54
N VAL A 91 -7.59 -17.36 -7.67
CA VAL A 91 -8.12 -16.85 -8.95
C VAL A 91 -7.02 -16.80 -10.00
N GLY A 92 -5.88 -16.19 -9.67
CA GLY A 92 -4.76 -16.07 -10.60
C GLY A 92 -4.23 -17.42 -11.08
N TYR A 93 -4.11 -18.39 -10.17
CA TYR A 93 -3.67 -19.75 -10.52
C TYR A 93 -4.70 -20.52 -11.35
N VAL A 94 -6.00 -20.37 -11.07
CA VAL A 94 -7.08 -20.99 -11.86
C VAL A 94 -7.05 -20.44 -13.29
N LEU A 95 -6.97 -19.12 -13.46
CA LEU A 95 -6.90 -18.48 -14.78
C LEU A 95 -5.63 -18.88 -15.54
N ALA A 96 -4.52 -19.09 -14.85
CA ALA A 96 -3.25 -19.47 -15.47
C ALA A 96 -3.18 -20.92 -15.96
N GLU A 97 -3.87 -21.82 -15.27
CA GLU A 97 -3.94 -23.24 -15.67
C GLU A 97 -5.10 -23.50 -16.65
N ALA A 98 -6.07 -22.60 -16.75
CA ALA A 98 -7.12 -22.62 -17.76
C ALA A 98 -6.62 -22.15 -19.15
N LYS A 99 -7.50 -22.10 -20.16
CA LYS A 99 -7.16 -21.55 -21.50
C LYS A 99 -7.40 -20.05 -21.61
N THR A 100 -7.50 -19.35 -20.47
CA THR A 100 -7.60 -17.90 -20.41
C THR A 100 -6.45 -17.20 -21.16
N PRO A 101 -5.17 -17.61 -21.03
CA PRO A 101 -4.07 -17.01 -21.80
C PRO A 101 -4.30 -17.08 -23.32
N ASP A 102 -4.74 -18.24 -23.83
CA ASP A 102 -5.01 -18.43 -25.25
C ASP A 102 -6.14 -17.51 -25.75
N ARG A 103 -7.23 -17.40 -24.99
CA ARG A 103 -8.36 -16.55 -25.33
C ARG A 103 -8.01 -15.06 -25.27
N LEU A 104 -7.26 -14.63 -24.25
CA LEU A 104 -6.78 -13.25 -24.12
C LEU A 104 -5.86 -12.87 -25.29
N VAL A 105 -4.88 -13.71 -25.61
CA VAL A 105 -3.96 -13.47 -26.73
C VAL A 105 -4.72 -13.44 -28.06
N ARG A 106 -5.69 -14.35 -28.27
CA ARG A 106 -6.55 -14.35 -29.46
C ARG A 106 -7.38 -13.07 -29.57
N GLY A 107 -8.05 -12.67 -28.49
CA GLY A 107 -8.86 -11.45 -28.43
C GLY A 107 -8.03 -10.20 -28.74
N ALA A 108 -6.90 -10.04 -28.05
CA ALA A 108 -5.98 -8.95 -28.28
C ALA A 108 -5.46 -8.94 -29.74
N ARG A 109 -5.13 -10.11 -30.31
CA ARG A 109 -4.68 -10.23 -31.71
C ARG A 109 -5.74 -9.77 -32.70
N CYS A 110 -7.00 -10.15 -32.52
CA CYS A 110 -8.08 -9.70 -33.41
C CYS A 110 -8.27 -8.17 -33.35
N VAL A 111 -8.18 -7.57 -32.16
CA VAL A 111 -8.41 -6.12 -31.95
C VAL A 111 -7.21 -5.27 -32.40
N LEU A 112 -5.98 -5.73 -32.17
CA LEU A 112 -4.76 -4.92 -32.29
C LEU A 112 -3.79 -5.42 -33.36
N GLY A 113 -4.02 -6.59 -33.96
CA GLY A 113 -3.12 -7.23 -34.95
C GLY A 113 -2.93 -6.45 -36.25
N TRP A 114 -3.83 -5.49 -36.53
CA TRP A 114 -3.77 -4.60 -37.70
C TRP A 114 -2.75 -3.46 -37.57
N LEU A 115 -2.33 -3.15 -36.34
CA LEU A 115 -1.38 -2.08 -36.07
C LEU A 115 0.03 -2.46 -36.57
N PRO A 116 0.88 -1.46 -36.91
CA PRO A 116 2.29 -1.71 -37.17
C PRO A 116 2.96 -2.33 -35.94
N GLY A 117 3.50 -3.54 -36.05
CA GLY A 117 4.00 -4.29 -34.90
C GLY A 117 2.89 -4.99 -34.08
N GLY A 118 1.72 -5.22 -34.69
CA GLY A 118 0.50 -5.69 -34.02
C GLY A 118 0.70 -6.81 -33.01
N LEU A 119 1.36 -7.92 -33.37
CA LEU A 119 1.57 -9.04 -32.43
C LEU A 119 2.46 -8.68 -31.22
N ALA A 120 3.39 -7.73 -31.37
CA ALA A 120 4.20 -7.26 -30.26
C ALA A 120 3.39 -6.36 -29.31
N ILE A 121 2.53 -5.50 -29.86
CA ILE A 121 1.58 -4.72 -29.05
C ILE A 121 0.58 -5.64 -28.34
N VAL A 122 0.10 -6.67 -29.04
CA VAL A 122 -0.73 -7.75 -28.49
C VAL A 122 -0.03 -8.43 -27.33
N ALA A 123 1.27 -8.70 -27.46
CA ALA A 123 2.05 -9.28 -26.37
C ALA A 123 2.10 -8.36 -25.13
N VAL A 124 2.33 -7.05 -25.31
CA VAL A 124 2.30 -6.09 -24.18
C VAL A 124 0.92 -6.09 -23.51
N ILE A 125 -0.15 -5.92 -24.28
CA ILE A 125 -1.50 -5.77 -23.74
C ILE A 125 -2.02 -7.08 -23.12
N ALA A 126 -1.85 -8.21 -23.81
CA ALA A 126 -2.28 -9.51 -23.29
C ALA A 126 -1.51 -9.89 -22.03
N SER A 127 -0.19 -9.62 -21.98
CA SER A 127 0.58 -9.81 -20.76
C SER A 127 0.16 -8.87 -19.64
N ALA A 128 -0.07 -7.58 -19.93
CA ALA A 128 -0.51 -6.62 -18.91
C ALA A 128 -1.88 -7.00 -18.32
N VAL A 129 -2.88 -7.31 -19.16
CA VAL A 129 -4.21 -7.73 -18.70
C VAL A 129 -4.14 -9.06 -17.94
N PHE A 130 -3.34 -10.01 -18.39
CA PHE A 130 -3.20 -11.28 -17.69
C PHE A 130 -2.45 -11.15 -16.36
N THR A 131 -1.40 -10.33 -16.30
CA THR A 131 -0.71 -9.99 -15.05
C THR A 131 -1.65 -9.26 -14.09
N LEU A 132 -2.51 -8.38 -14.59
CA LEU A 132 -3.54 -7.73 -13.79
C LEU A 132 -4.45 -8.76 -13.11
N LEU A 133 -4.94 -9.74 -13.86
CA LEU A 133 -5.85 -10.78 -13.34
C LEU A 133 -5.16 -11.78 -12.40
N THR A 134 -3.88 -12.06 -12.63
CA THR A 134 -3.14 -13.08 -11.88
C THR A 134 -2.29 -12.54 -10.74
N GLY A 135 -2.01 -11.23 -10.74
CA GLY A 135 -1.11 -10.56 -9.80
C GLY A 135 0.35 -11.03 -9.83
N GLY A 136 0.73 -11.86 -10.80
CA GLY A 136 2.01 -12.57 -10.80
C GLY A 136 2.77 -12.44 -12.12
N SER A 137 3.80 -11.59 -12.14
CA SER A 137 4.66 -11.41 -13.32
C SER A 137 5.29 -12.71 -13.82
N GLY A 138 5.74 -13.57 -12.90
CA GLY A 138 6.30 -14.89 -13.23
C GLY A 138 5.31 -15.84 -13.89
N VAL A 139 4.05 -15.84 -13.39
CA VAL A 139 2.97 -16.67 -13.93
C VAL A 139 2.66 -16.26 -15.38
N THR A 140 2.63 -14.95 -15.65
CA THR A 140 2.45 -14.40 -17.01
C THR A 140 3.55 -14.84 -17.97
N ILE A 141 4.81 -14.84 -17.55
CA ILE A 141 5.93 -15.29 -18.40
C ILE A 141 5.77 -16.78 -18.75
N ILE A 142 5.36 -17.61 -17.80
CA ILE A 142 5.20 -19.05 -18.01
C ILE A 142 4.01 -19.34 -18.94
N ALA A 143 2.86 -18.72 -18.67
CA ALA A 143 1.60 -18.96 -19.36
C ALA A 143 1.55 -18.22 -20.71
N VAL A 144 1.39 -16.89 -20.66
CA VAL A 144 1.24 -16.04 -21.85
C VAL A 144 2.55 -15.98 -22.65
N GLY A 145 3.67 -15.84 -21.96
CA GLY A 145 4.98 -15.79 -22.60
C GLY A 145 5.35 -17.06 -23.37
N GLY A 146 4.98 -18.23 -22.83
CA GLY A 146 5.15 -19.52 -23.49
C GLY A 146 4.41 -19.62 -24.84
N LEU A 147 3.27 -18.95 -24.97
CA LEU A 147 2.47 -18.89 -26.19
C LEU A 147 2.98 -17.80 -27.16
N LEU A 148 3.29 -16.62 -26.64
CA LEU A 148 3.66 -15.45 -27.44
C LEU A 148 5.07 -15.54 -28.02
N TYR A 149 6.04 -16.07 -27.28
CA TYR A 149 7.41 -16.20 -27.75
C TYR A 149 7.52 -16.96 -29.10
N PRO A 150 6.99 -18.19 -29.24
CA PRO A 150 7.04 -18.90 -30.52
C PRO A 150 6.19 -18.22 -31.61
N ALA A 151 5.09 -17.53 -31.26
CA ALA A 151 4.28 -16.79 -32.21
C ALA A 151 5.02 -15.59 -32.81
N LEU A 152 5.70 -14.80 -31.97
CA LEU A 152 6.52 -13.65 -32.39
C LEU A 152 7.64 -14.11 -33.34
N ARG A 153 8.32 -15.22 -33.01
CA ARG A 153 9.38 -15.77 -33.86
C ARG A 153 8.85 -16.26 -35.22
N LYS A 154 7.67 -16.90 -35.26
CA LYS A 154 7.03 -17.33 -36.50
C LYS A 154 6.63 -16.16 -37.41
N GLN A 155 6.27 -15.01 -36.83
CA GLN A 155 5.90 -13.81 -37.60
C GLN A 155 7.11 -13.03 -38.13
N GLY A 156 8.33 -13.39 -37.70
CA GLY A 156 9.58 -12.81 -38.19
C GLY A 156 10.29 -11.88 -37.21
N TYR A 157 9.78 -11.71 -35.98
CA TYR A 157 10.49 -10.89 -34.98
C TYR A 157 11.85 -11.52 -34.60
N SER A 158 12.83 -10.67 -34.32
CA SER A 158 14.14 -11.12 -33.83
C SER A 158 14.04 -11.87 -32.50
N ASP A 159 14.97 -12.81 -32.28
CA ASP A 159 15.02 -13.66 -31.08
C ASP A 159 15.16 -12.81 -29.82
N SER A 160 16.06 -11.82 -29.88
CA SER A 160 16.30 -10.86 -28.82
C SER A 160 15.05 -10.03 -28.51
N PHE A 161 14.42 -9.42 -29.52
CA PHE A 161 13.22 -8.63 -29.26
C PHE A 161 12.10 -9.48 -28.65
N SER A 162 11.87 -10.68 -29.18
CA SER A 162 10.82 -11.59 -28.70
C SER A 162 11.05 -12.02 -27.24
N LEU A 163 12.29 -12.40 -26.89
CA LEU A 163 12.66 -12.75 -25.52
C LEU A 163 12.53 -11.55 -24.57
N GLY A 164 13.04 -10.39 -24.97
CA GLY A 164 12.98 -9.18 -24.15
C GLY A 164 11.55 -8.74 -23.89
N LEU A 165 10.71 -8.74 -24.93
CA LEU A 165 9.31 -8.35 -24.84
C LEU A 165 8.53 -9.27 -23.89
N VAL A 166 8.70 -10.58 -24.02
CA VAL A 166 7.98 -11.55 -23.18
C VAL A 166 8.49 -11.53 -21.74
N THR A 167 9.78 -11.27 -21.54
CA THR A 167 10.39 -11.20 -20.20
C THR A 167 9.96 -9.93 -19.46
N SER A 168 9.91 -8.78 -20.15
CA SER A 168 9.51 -7.50 -19.55
C SER A 168 8.01 -7.25 -19.55
N GLY A 169 7.28 -7.79 -20.53
CA GLY A 169 5.82 -7.66 -20.60
C GLY A 169 5.10 -8.32 -19.42
N GLY A 170 5.73 -9.32 -18.78
CA GLY A 170 5.19 -9.98 -17.60
C GLY A 170 4.94 -9.05 -16.42
N SER A 171 5.73 -7.99 -16.24
CA SER A 171 5.58 -7.09 -15.09
C SER A 171 4.64 -5.91 -15.33
N VAL A 172 4.33 -5.55 -16.57
CA VAL A 172 3.60 -4.30 -16.92
C VAL A 172 2.18 -4.24 -16.32
N GLY A 173 1.57 -5.38 -16.05
CA GLY A 173 0.22 -5.41 -15.46
C GLY A 173 0.18 -5.16 -13.96
N LEU A 174 1.33 -4.99 -13.30
CA LEU A 174 1.36 -4.67 -11.87
C LEU A 174 0.94 -3.20 -11.64
N LEU A 175 1.22 -2.30 -12.58
CA LEU A 175 0.79 -0.90 -12.58
C LEU A 175 -0.55 -0.70 -13.34
N LEU A 176 -1.53 -1.58 -13.12
CA LEU A 176 -2.89 -1.44 -13.64
C LEU A 176 -3.92 -1.41 -12.50
N PRO A 177 -5.08 -0.75 -12.70
CA PRO A 177 -6.13 -0.70 -11.68
C PRO A 177 -6.59 -2.12 -11.37
N TYR A 178 -6.84 -2.42 -10.08
CA TYR A 178 -7.19 -3.75 -9.56
C TYR A 178 -6.06 -4.79 -9.54
N SER A 179 -4.81 -4.39 -9.76
CA SER A 179 -3.68 -5.29 -9.57
C SER A 179 -3.46 -5.61 -8.09
N LEU A 180 -3.11 -6.86 -7.78
CA LEU A 180 -2.84 -7.29 -6.40
C LEU A 180 -1.69 -6.51 -5.73
N PRO A 181 -0.56 -6.23 -6.40
CA PRO A 181 0.50 -5.44 -5.78
C PRO A 181 0.05 -4.02 -5.42
N LEU A 182 -0.76 -3.36 -6.25
CA LEU A 182 -1.26 -2.03 -5.93
C LEU A 182 -2.26 -2.08 -4.77
N LEU A 183 -3.11 -3.10 -4.72
CA LEU A 183 -4.00 -3.34 -3.58
C LEU A 183 -3.19 -3.51 -2.29
N ILE A 184 -2.13 -4.31 -2.32
CA ILE A 184 -1.26 -4.54 -1.15
C ILE A 184 -0.47 -3.28 -0.78
N PHE A 185 -0.04 -2.48 -1.76
CA PHE A 185 0.56 -1.18 -1.48
C PHE A 185 -0.42 -0.27 -0.74
N ALA A 186 -1.65 -0.10 -1.27
CA ALA A 186 -2.65 0.81 -0.70
C ALA A 186 -2.98 0.43 0.75
N LEU A 187 -3.07 -0.86 0.98
CA LEU A 187 -3.30 -1.48 2.27
C LEU A 187 -2.17 -1.22 3.29
N VAL A 188 -0.92 -1.49 2.92
CA VAL A 188 0.24 -1.27 3.80
C VAL A 188 0.48 0.21 4.04
N ALA A 189 0.13 1.05 3.07
CA ALA A 189 0.20 2.49 3.19
C ALA A 189 -1.04 3.13 3.84
N HIS A 190 -2.02 2.33 4.27
CA HIS A 190 -3.26 2.80 4.89
C HIS A 190 -3.97 3.89 4.06
N VAL A 191 -3.96 3.74 2.73
CA VAL A 191 -4.62 4.66 1.80
C VAL A 191 -5.80 4.00 1.11
N ASP A 192 -6.78 4.83 0.75
CA ASP A 192 -7.99 4.37 0.07
C ASP A 192 -7.63 3.70 -1.28
N PHE A 193 -7.99 2.43 -1.40
CA PHE A 193 -7.67 1.63 -2.58
C PHE A 193 -8.49 2.04 -3.81
N VAL A 194 -9.71 2.56 -3.64
CA VAL A 194 -10.53 3.06 -4.76
C VAL A 194 -9.85 4.29 -5.38
N LYS A 195 -9.38 5.22 -4.54
CA LYS A 195 -8.59 6.38 -4.97
C LYS A 195 -7.26 5.92 -5.59
N ALA A 196 -6.57 4.95 -5.00
CA ALA A 196 -5.34 4.40 -5.57
C ALA A 196 -5.57 3.78 -6.97
N PHE A 197 -6.69 3.08 -7.18
CA PHE A 197 -7.09 2.55 -8.48
C PHE A 197 -7.43 3.64 -9.49
N LYS A 198 -7.98 4.79 -9.07
CA LYS A 198 -8.13 5.94 -9.96
C LYS A 198 -6.76 6.54 -10.33
N ALA A 199 -5.87 6.74 -9.36
CA ALA A 199 -4.53 7.32 -9.59
C ALA A 199 -3.67 6.53 -10.59
N VAL A 200 -3.77 5.20 -10.59
CA VAL A 200 -2.90 4.36 -11.43
C VAL A 200 -3.28 4.39 -12.92
N ILE A 201 -4.50 4.81 -13.28
CA ILE A 201 -4.99 4.73 -14.65
C ILE A 201 -4.05 5.44 -15.63
N LEU A 202 -3.68 6.68 -15.31
CA LEU A 202 -2.83 7.51 -16.17
C LEU A 202 -1.37 7.00 -16.26
N PRO A 203 -0.64 6.71 -15.16
CA PRO A 203 0.71 6.17 -15.22
C PRO A 203 0.76 4.76 -15.84
N GLY A 204 -0.22 3.91 -15.55
CA GLY A 204 -0.33 2.58 -16.16
C GLY A 204 -0.54 2.65 -17.67
N ALA A 205 -1.50 3.47 -18.12
CA ALA A 205 -1.73 3.71 -19.55
C ALA A 205 -0.49 4.31 -20.23
N PHE A 206 0.25 5.19 -19.54
CA PHE A 206 1.48 5.79 -20.04
C PHE A 206 2.58 4.74 -20.26
N VAL A 207 2.82 3.83 -19.31
CA VAL A 207 3.79 2.73 -19.46
C VAL A 207 3.42 1.81 -20.63
N ILE A 208 2.14 1.43 -20.72
CA ILE A 208 1.63 0.61 -21.83
C ILE A 208 1.85 1.32 -23.16
N LEU A 209 1.55 2.61 -23.25
CA LEU A 209 1.73 3.41 -24.46
C LEU A 209 3.20 3.44 -24.88
N LEU A 210 4.12 3.70 -23.95
CA LEU A 210 5.56 3.73 -24.25
C LEU A 210 6.06 2.39 -24.78
N LEU A 211 5.66 1.28 -24.16
CA LEU A 211 6.02 -0.07 -24.61
C LEU A 211 5.38 -0.42 -25.96
N ALA A 212 4.13 -0.01 -26.18
CA ALA A 212 3.46 -0.18 -27.47
C ALA A 212 4.12 0.62 -28.58
N LEU A 213 4.56 1.86 -28.31
CA LEU A 213 5.31 2.69 -29.26
C LEU A 213 6.67 2.06 -29.59
N TYR A 214 7.38 1.55 -28.57
CA TYR A 214 8.63 0.83 -28.79
C TYR A 214 8.41 -0.46 -29.62
N ALA A 215 7.36 -1.22 -29.32
CA ALA A 215 6.97 -2.40 -30.08
C ALA A 215 6.62 -2.08 -31.54
N ALA A 216 5.87 -0.99 -31.77
CA ALA A 216 5.53 -0.52 -33.11
C ALA A 216 6.77 -0.08 -33.90
N TYR A 217 7.69 0.65 -33.26
CA TYR A 217 8.96 1.06 -33.87
C TYR A 217 9.78 -0.15 -34.33
N VAL A 218 9.93 -1.17 -33.49
CA VAL A 218 10.65 -2.41 -33.87
C VAL A 218 9.90 -3.17 -34.96
N GLY A 219 8.57 -3.29 -34.87
CA GLY A 219 7.75 -3.94 -35.89
C GLY A 219 7.86 -3.29 -37.28
N ILE A 220 7.96 -1.96 -37.34
CA ILE A 220 8.21 -1.21 -38.60
C ILE A 220 9.62 -1.46 -39.09
N LYS A 221 10.63 -1.39 -38.21
CA LYS A 221 12.03 -1.59 -38.55
C LYS A 221 12.30 -3.00 -39.10
N GLU A 222 11.69 -4.02 -38.51
CA GLU A 222 11.79 -5.42 -38.92
C GLU A 222 10.82 -5.79 -40.07
N ARG A 223 10.03 -4.83 -40.57
CA ARG A 223 9.06 -5.00 -41.69
C ARG A 223 8.07 -6.15 -41.49
N ILE A 224 7.58 -6.30 -40.26
CA ILE A 224 6.66 -7.37 -39.90
C ILE A 224 5.32 -7.21 -40.65
N PRO A 225 4.78 -8.29 -41.26
CA PRO A 225 3.51 -8.23 -41.98
C PRO A 225 2.34 -7.89 -41.04
N ARG A 226 1.46 -6.99 -41.50
CA ARG A 226 0.26 -6.59 -40.77
C ARG A 226 -0.89 -7.54 -41.06
N GLU A 227 -1.67 -7.86 -40.05
CA GLU A 227 -2.89 -8.63 -40.22
C GLU A 227 -4.04 -7.70 -40.62
N ARG A 228 -5.03 -8.23 -41.35
CA ARG A 228 -6.24 -7.46 -41.65
C ARG A 228 -7.19 -7.59 -40.48
N MET A 229 -7.76 -6.47 -40.02
CA MET A 229 -8.83 -6.52 -39.03
C MET A 229 -10.10 -7.07 -39.69
N SER A 230 -10.62 -8.17 -39.16
CA SER A 230 -11.95 -8.67 -39.47
C SER A 230 -12.87 -8.36 -38.29
N VAL A 231 -13.87 -7.50 -38.51
CA VAL A 231 -14.82 -7.10 -37.45
C VAL A 231 -15.62 -8.31 -36.93
N GLN A 232 -15.92 -9.27 -37.80
CA GLN A 232 -16.59 -10.51 -37.42
C GLN A 232 -15.72 -11.35 -36.46
N GLU A 233 -14.43 -11.51 -36.78
CA GLU A 233 -13.51 -12.26 -35.92
C GLU A 233 -13.26 -11.54 -34.58
N VAL A 234 -13.25 -10.20 -34.57
CA VAL A 234 -13.16 -9.41 -33.33
C VAL A 234 -14.35 -9.70 -32.43
N PHE A 235 -15.57 -9.67 -32.97
CA PHE A 235 -16.76 -9.94 -32.16
C PHE A 235 -16.77 -11.38 -31.64
N GLU A 236 -16.41 -12.37 -32.46
CA GLU A 236 -16.30 -13.77 -32.02
C GLU A 236 -15.26 -13.96 -30.93
N ALA A 237 -14.11 -13.30 -31.04
CA ALA A 237 -13.04 -13.40 -30.05
C ALA A 237 -13.41 -12.71 -28.72
N LEU A 238 -14.04 -11.54 -28.78
CA LEU A 238 -14.56 -10.86 -27.58
C LEU A 238 -15.71 -11.64 -26.94
N TRP A 239 -16.57 -12.25 -27.73
CA TRP A 239 -17.65 -13.10 -27.23
C TRP A 239 -17.13 -14.36 -26.52
N ALA A 240 -16.00 -14.89 -26.98
CA ALA A 240 -15.30 -15.99 -26.34
C ALA A 240 -14.56 -15.58 -25.07
N LEU A 241 -14.31 -14.28 -24.84
CA LEU A 241 -13.60 -13.74 -23.67
C LEU A 241 -14.55 -13.06 -22.65
N LYS A 242 -15.85 -12.99 -22.96
CA LYS A 242 -16.82 -12.19 -22.21
C LYS A 242 -16.87 -12.51 -20.71
N TRP A 243 -16.58 -13.74 -20.32
CA TRP A 243 -16.63 -14.15 -18.92
C TRP A 243 -15.37 -13.71 -18.17
N GLU A 244 -14.19 -13.77 -18.78
CA GLU A 244 -12.97 -13.28 -18.14
C GLU A 244 -12.93 -11.75 -18.11
N LEU A 245 -13.49 -11.09 -19.14
CA LEU A 245 -13.65 -9.64 -19.13
C LEU A 245 -14.67 -9.17 -18.09
N LEU A 246 -15.55 -10.05 -17.61
CA LEU A 246 -16.47 -9.74 -16.53
C LEU A 246 -15.77 -9.67 -15.17
N ILE A 247 -14.59 -10.28 -14.99
CA ILE A 247 -13.88 -10.28 -13.70
C ILE A 247 -13.53 -8.86 -13.24
N PRO A 248 -12.85 -8.01 -14.04
CA PRO A 248 -12.61 -6.62 -13.63
C PRO A 248 -13.89 -5.82 -13.45
N VAL A 249 -14.97 -6.15 -14.18
CA VAL A 249 -16.27 -5.47 -14.04
C VAL A 249 -16.93 -5.82 -12.71
N ILE A 250 -16.86 -7.08 -12.27
CA ILE A 250 -17.35 -7.51 -10.95
C ILE A 250 -16.61 -6.76 -9.85
N LEU A 251 -15.28 -6.62 -9.98
CA LEU A 251 -14.48 -5.84 -9.03
C LEU A 251 -14.82 -4.34 -9.06
N LEU A 252 -14.94 -3.76 -10.26
CA LEU A 252 -15.31 -2.35 -10.47
C LEU A 252 -16.66 -2.02 -9.86
N VAL A 253 -17.67 -2.86 -10.09
CA VAL A 253 -19.02 -2.64 -9.57
C VAL A 253 -19.04 -2.92 -8.07
N GLY A 254 -18.57 -4.08 -7.63
CA GLY A 254 -18.61 -4.48 -6.22
C GLY A 254 -17.91 -3.48 -5.30
N LEU A 255 -16.67 -3.11 -5.64
CA LEU A 255 -15.86 -2.17 -4.87
C LEU A 255 -16.28 -0.73 -5.11
N GLY A 256 -16.54 -0.35 -6.37
CA GLY A 256 -16.80 1.04 -6.74
C GLY A 256 -18.15 1.56 -6.26
N THR A 257 -19.17 0.70 -6.10
CA THR A 257 -20.46 1.08 -5.51
C THR A 257 -20.54 0.81 -4.01
N GLY A 258 -19.49 0.27 -3.40
CA GLY A 258 -19.50 -0.15 -1.99
C GLY A 258 -20.44 -1.31 -1.68
N LEU A 259 -20.84 -2.10 -2.68
CA LEU A 259 -21.75 -3.25 -2.50
C LEU A 259 -21.05 -4.46 -1.87
N ALA A 260 -19.73 -4.55 -2.03
CA ALA A 260 -18.91 -5.61 -1.47
C ALA A 260 -17.61 -5.03 -0.91
N SER A 261 -17.17 -5.54 0.24
CA SER A 261 -15.83 -5.29 0.75
C SER A 261 -14.77 -5.99 -0.11
N ILE A 262 -13.47 -5.76 0.18
CA ILE A 262 -12.36 -6.33 -0.60
C ILE A 262 -12.37 -7.87 -0.55
N ASP A 263 -12.57 -8.43 0.65
CA ASP A 263 -12.59 -9.86 0.91
C ASP A 263 -13.86 -10.53 0.35
N GLU A 264 -15.02 -9.88 0.45
CA GLU A 264 -16.25 -10.32 -0.20
C GLU A 264 -16.12 -10.31 -1.74
N ALA A 265 -15.52 -9.25 -2.30
CA ALA A 265 -15.26 -9.15 -3.73
C ALA A 265 -14.27 -10.24 -4.18
N ALA A 266 -13.22 -10.52 -3.40
CA ALA A 266 -12.28 -11.61 -3.67
C ALA A 266 -12.97 -12.97 -3.64
N ALA A 267 -13.86 -13.21 -2.66
CA ALA A 267 -14.65 -14.44 -2.57
C ALA A 267 -15.61 -14.60 -3.75
N LEU A 268 -16.30 -13.53 -4.14
CA LEU A 268 -17.19 -13.51 -5.30
C LEU A 268 -16.44 -13.81 -6.59
N VAL A 269 -15.29 -13.17 -6.81
CA VAL A 269 -14.45 -13.41 -7.99
C VAL A 269 -13.87 -14.83 -7.99
N ALA A 270 -13.45 -15.35 -6.85
CA ALA A 270 -12.97 -16.72 -6.72
C ALA A 270 -14.07 -17.74 -7.05
N ALA A 271 -15.26 -17.59 -6.46
CA ALA A 271 -16.41 -18.43 -6.74
C ALA A 271 -16.80 -18.35 -8.22
N TYR A 272 -16.90 -17.14 -8.75
CA TYR A 272 -17.20 -16.87 -10.16
C TYR A 272 -16.20 -17.56 -11.09
N THR A 273 -14.89 -17.38 -10.86
CA THR A 273 -13.83 -17.93 -11.70
C THR A 273 -13.85 -19.46 -11.68
N ILE A 274 -14.05 -20.08 -10.51
CA ILE A 274 -14.19 -21.53 -10.39
C ILE A 274 -15.43 -22.02 -11.16
N ILE A 275 -16.57 -21.33 -11.05
CA ILE A 275 -17.79 -21.72 -11.78
C ILE A 275 -17.56 -21.65 -13.29
N ILE A 276 -17.02 -20.54 -13.79
CA ILE A 276 -16.80 -20.33 -15.22
C ILE A 276 -15.80 -21.34 -15.79
N GLU A 277 -14.63 -21.48 -15.17
CA GLU A 277 -13.56 -22.31 -15.76
C GLU A 277 -13.85 -23.82 -15.66
N PHE A 278 -14.53 -24.28 -14.60
CA PHE A 278 -14.83 -25.69 -14.41
C PHE A 278 -16.17 -26.13 -15.03
N PHE A 279 -17.22 -25.29 -14.99
CA PHE A 279 -18.57 -25.71 -15.43
C PHE A 279 -18.98 -25.14 -16.79
N VAL A 280 -18.61 -23.89 -17.10
CA VAL A 280 -18.98 -23.21 -18.35
C VAL A 280 -18.00 -23.52 -19.47
N TYR A 281 -16.72 -23.12 -19.31
CA TYR A 281 -15.68 -23.44 -20.29
C TYR A 281 -15.22 -24.89 -20.22
N ARG A 282 -15.28 -25.49 -19.02
CA ARG A 282 -14.81 -26.86 -18.75
C ARG A 282 -13.36 -27.06 -19.20
N ASP A 283 -12.53 -26.06 -18.98
CA ASP A 283 -11.10 -26.12 -19.27
C ASP A 283 -10.35 -26.99 -18.27
N LEU A 284 -10.83 -27.03 -17.04
CA LEU A 284 -10.20 -27.72 -15.91
C LEU A 284 -11.10 -28.82 -15.35
N SER A 285 -10.48 -29.89 -14.83
CA SER A 285 -11.21 -30.98 -14.18
C SER A 285 -11.25 -30.79 -12.66
N LEU A 286 -12.46 -30.84 -12.08
CA LEU A 286 -12.67 -30.66 -10.63
C LEU A 286 -11.90 -31.69 -9.78
N LYS A 287 -11.68 -32.90 -10.31
CA LYS A 287 -11.08 -34.00 -9.53
C LYS A 287 -9.55 -33.98 -9.54
N LYS A 288 -8.92 -33.56 -10.64
CA LYS A 288 -7.46 -33.62 -10.78
C LYS A 288 -6.81 -32.25 -10.65
N ASP A 289 -7.42 -31.23 -11.25
CA ASP A 289 -6.80 -29.92 -11.37
C ASP A 289 -7.09 -29.06 -10.13
N LEU A 290 -8.31 -29.10 -9.60
CA LEU A 290 -8.67 -28.26 -8.44
C LEU A 290 -7.76 -28.53 -7.21
N PRO A 291 -7.51 -29.78 -6.76
CA PRO A 291 -6.65 -30.00 -5.60
C PRO A 291 -5.21 -29.54 -5.86
N ARG A 292 -4.69 -29.78 -7.08
CA ARG A 292 -3.34 -29.36 -7.49
C ARG A 292 -3.20 -27.84 -7.47
N ILE A 293 -4.17 -27.14 -8.04
CA ILE A 293 -4.21 -25.68 -8.13
C ILE A 293 -4.33 -25.08 -6.73
N VAL A 294 -5.26 -25.57 -5.90
CA VAL A 294 -5.44 -25.10 -4.53
C VAL A 294 -4.19 -25.33 -3.68
N MET A 295 -3.54 -26.50 -3.77
CA MET A 295 -2.29 -26.73 -3.03
C MET A 295 -1.18 -25.77 -3.45
N ALA A 296 -1.03 -25.51 -4.76
CA ALA A 296 -0.02 -24.59 -5.27
C ALA A 296 -0.31 -23.13 -4.86
N SER A 297 -1.56 -22.68 -4.98
CA SER A 297 -1.96 -21.31 -4.65
C SER A 297 -1.92 -21.06 -3.14
N MET A 298 -2.37 -22.00 -2.31
CA MET A 298 -2.37 -21.87 -0.85
C MET A 298 -0.95 -21.90 -0.27
N SER A 299 -0.03 -22.66 -0.88
CA SER A 299 1.38 -22.62 -0.49
C SER A 299 2.01 -21.24 -0.71
N MET A 300 1.66 -20.57 -1.81
CA MET A 300 2.12 -19.20 -2.09
C MET A 300 1.48 -18.20 -1.12
N ALA A 301 0.17 -18.28 -0.93
CA ALA A 301 -0.55 -17.39 -0.03
C ALA A 301 -0.07 -17.52 1.43
N GLY A 302 0.17 -18.75 1.90
CA GLY A 302 0.72 -18.99 3.24
C GLY A 302 2.12 -18.40 3.41
N ALA A 303 2.98 -18.47 2.38
CA ALA A 303 4.28 -17.82 2.42
C ALA A 303 4.14 -16.30 2.55
N ILE A 304 3.20 -15.68 1.83
CA ILE A 304 2.93 -14.23 1.90
C ILE A 304 2.43 -13.83 3.28
N ILE A 305 1.47 -14.56 3.86
CA ILE A 305 0.91 -14.27 5.19
C ILE A 305 1.98 -14.35 6.28
N ILE A 306 2.87 -15.36 6.24
CA ILE A 306 3.96 -15.50 7.22
C ILE A 306 4.98 -14.36 7.05
N ILE A 307 5.30 -13.97 5.81
CA ILE A 307 6.18 -12.82 5.55
C ILE A 307 5.55 -11.54 6.10
N LEU A 308 4.26 -11.32 5.87
CA LEU A 308 3.52 -10.16 6.34
C LEU A 308 3.51 -10.09 7.88
N ALA A 309 3.21 -11.19 8.56
CA ALA A 309 3.28 -11.28 10.01
C ALA A 309 4.68 -10.87 10.53
N MET A 310 5.74 -11.47 9.98
CA MET A 310 7.11 -11.19 10.42
C MET A 310 7.61 -9.80 10.00
N ALA A 311 7.10 -9.24 8.91
CA ALA A 311 7.38 -7.86 8.50
C ALA A 311 6.77 -6.88 9.50
N ASN A 312 5.54 -7.11 9.96
CA ASN A 312 4.91 -6.29 10.99
C ASN A 312 5.68 -6.35 12.33
N ALA A 313 6.23 -7.52 12.67
CA ALA A 313 7.12 -7.66 13.82
C ALA A 313 8.39 -6.79 13.72
N LEU A 314 9.02 -6.76 12.54
CA LEU A 314 10.18 -5.93 12.27
C LEU A 314 9.81 -4.45 12.27
N MET A 315 8.63 -4.12 11.73
CA MET A 315 8.05 -2.78 11.70
C MET A 315 8.04 -2.13 13.07
N ASN A 316 7.52 -2.88 14.04
CA ASN A 316 7.39 -2.44 15.41
C ASN A 316 8.74 -1.96 15.96
N PHE A 317 9.78 -2.77 15.77
CA PHE A 317 11.14 -2.40 16.19
C PHE A 317 11.66 -1.16 15.44
N VAL A 318 11.47 -1.09 14.12
CA VAL A 318 11.98 0.02 13.30
C VAL A 318 11.35 1.36 13.69
N VAL A 319 10.04 1.36 13.97
CA VAL A 319 9.29 2.54 14.40
C VAL A 319 9.68 2.94 15.81
N ASP A 320 9.74 1.97 16.73
CA ASP A 320 10.15 2.19 18.12
C ASP A 320 11.54 2.82 18.23
N GLN A 321 12.52 2.29 17.50
CA GLN A 321 13.89 2.80 17.46
C GLN A 321 14.05 4.13 16.73
N ARG A 322 12.99 4.69 16.16
CA ARG A 322 13.03 5.94 15.36
C ARG A 322 14.10 5.91 14.27
N ILE A 323 14.40 4.71 13.73
CA ILE A 323 15.35 4.53 12.62
C ILE A 323 15.02 5.46 11.44
N PRO A 324 13.73 5.71 11.11
CA PRO A 324 13.39 6.69 10.08
C PRO A 324 13.94 8.10 10.34
N ASN A 325 13.90 8.57 11.59
CA ASN A 325 14.35 9.91 11.94
C ASN A 325 15.88 10.02 11.88
N ASP A 326 16.59 9.00 12.36
CA ASP A 326 18.06 8.97 12.36
C ASP A 326 18.64 8.91 10.94
N LEU A 327 18.07 8.07 10.08
CA LEU A 327 18.54 7.96 8.70
C LEU A 327 18.21 9.24 7.90
N LEU A 328 17.08 9.90 8.16
CA LEU A 328 16.78 11.19 7.55
C LEU A 328 17.78 12.27 7.99
N ASN A 329 18.13 12.33 9.27
CA ASN A 329 19.13 13.26 9.78
C ASN A 329 20.50 13.00 9.13
N LEU A 330 20.90 11.73 8.99
CA LEU A 330 22.12 11.35 8.25
C LEU A 330 22.07 11.78 6.78
N MET A 331 20.91 11.67 6.11
CA MET A 331 20.75 12.11 4.72
C MET A 331 20.87 13.64 4.60
N LEU A 332 20.29 14.38 5.54
CA LEU A 332 20.39 15.84 5.57
C LEU A 332 21.83 16.29 5.87
N GLU A 333 22.53 15.63 6.79
CA GLU A 333 23.96 15.85 7.04
C GLU A 333 24.82 15.56 5.80
N ALA A 334 24.41 14.58 4.97
CA ALA A 334 25.06 14.28 3.70
C ALA A 334 24.75 15.29 2.58
N GLY A 335 23.94 16.33 2.86
CA GLY A 335 23.60 17.40 1.92
C GLY A 335 22.44 17.08 0.98
N ILE A 336 21.59 16.09 1.32
CA ILE A 336 20.37 15.76 0.57
C ILE A 336 19.25 16.72 1.02
N GLU A 337 19.26 17.95 0.50
CA GLU A 337 18.33 19.01 0.92
C GLU A 337 17.12 19.14 0.00
N ARG A 338 17.17 18.52 -1.20
CA ARG A 338 16.15 18.73 -2.25
C ARG A 338 15.37 17.45 -2.54
N ARG A 339 14.08 17.60 -2.88
CA ARG A 339 13.22 16.46 -3.24
C ARG A 339 13.79 15.58 -4.34
N TRP A 340 14.41 16.17 -5.36
CA TRP A 340 14.94 15.38 -6.48
C TRP A 340 16.09 14.46 -6.06
N GLU A 341 16.90 14.86 -5.08
CA GLU A 341 18.00 14.06 -4.54
C GLU A 341 17.44 12.88 -3.74
N PHE A 342 16.43 13.14 -2.90
CA PHE A 342 15.71 12.11 -2.17
C PHE A 342 15.05 11.10 -3.12
N LEU A 343 14.32 11.58 -4.13
CA LEU A 343 13.69 10.74 -5.14
C LEU A 343 14.71 9.84 -5.86
N LEU A 344 15.88 10.37 -6.19
CA LEU A 344 16.93 9.58 -6.84
C LEU A 344 17.44 8.46 -5.92
N VAL A 345 17.77 8.79 -4.66
CA VAL A 345 18.24 7.79 -3.68
C VAL A 345 17.17 6.73 -3.42
N MET A 346 15.92 7.15 -3.25
CA MET A 346 14.77 6.25 -3.04
C MET A 346 14.56 5.32 -4.23
N ASN A 347 14.60 5.83 -5.47
CA ASN A 347 14.50 5.01 -6.67
C ASN A 347 15.63 3.97 -6.75
N VAL A 348 16.88 4.38 -6.49
CA VAL A 348 18.03 3.44 -6.47
C VAL A 348 17.86 2.38 -5.38
N PHE A 349 17.42 2.78 -4.18
CA PHE A 349 17.15 1.86 -3.08
C PHE A 349 16.06 0.84 -3.45
N LEU A 350 14.91 1.31 -3.95
CA LEU A 350 13.78 0.48 -4.37
C LEU A 350 14.15 -0.47 -5.50
N LEU A 351 14.96 -0.02 -6.45
CA LEU A 351 15.45 -0.83 -7.55
C LEU A 351 16.37 -1.97 -7.06
N ILE A 352 17.28 -1.68 -6.14
CA ILE A 352 18.15 -2.70 -5.52
C ILE A 352 17.31 -3.70 -4.74
N LEU A 353 16.36 -3.21 -3.95
CA LEU A 353 15.48 -4.04 -3.15
C LEU A 353 14.62 -4.97 -4.03
N GLY A 354 13.96 -4.41 -5.04
CA GLY A 354 13.11 -5.16 -5.98
C GLY A 354 13.89 -6.15 -6.85
N MET A 355 15.20 -5.99 -6.99
CA MET A 355 16.05 -6.98 -7.66
C MET A 355 16.29 -8.22 -6.78
N VAL A 356 16.29 -8.06 -5.46
CA VAL A 356 16.58 -9.13 -4.50
C VAL A 356 15.30 -9.82 -4.02
N MET A 357 14.22 -9.06 -3.91
CA MET A 357 12.97 -9.49 -3.29
C MET A 357 11.86 -9.67 -4.31
N GLU A 358 10.98 -10.61 -4.01
CA GLU A 358 9.69 -10.75 -4.69
C GLU A 358 8.77 -9.56 -4.29
N GLY A 359 7.87 -9.16 -5.17
CA GLY A 359 7.19 -7.86 -5.12
C GLY A 359 6.28 -7.68 -3.92
N PHE A 360 5.52 -8.71 -3.54
CA PHE A 360 4.72 -8.63 -2.31
C PHE A 360 5.62 -8.45 -1.10
N SER A 361 6.68 -9.26 -1.05
CA SER A 361 7.69 -9.17 -0.01
C SER A 361 8.36 -7.80 0.06
N ALA A 362 8.68 -7.21 -1.10
CA ALA A 362 9.30 -5.89 -1.18
C ALA A 362 8.36 -4.78 -0.71
N ILE A 363 7.07 -4.83 -1.08
CA ILE A 363 6.04 -3.89 -0.62
C ILE A 363 5.98 -3.87 0.91
N PHE A 364 5.84 -5.05 1.53
CA PHE A 364 5.73 -5.16 2.98
C PHE A 364 6.98 -4.68 3.74
N VAL A 365 8.15 -4.70 3.11
CA VAL A 365 9.39 -4.19 3.74
C VAL A 365 9.56 -2.71 3.52
N ALA A 366 9.54 -2.30 2.26
CA ALA A 366 9.99 -0.97 1.93
C ALA A 366 8.90 0.08 2.09
N VAL A 367 7.63 -0.24 1.87
CA VAL A 367 6.57 0.77 2.04
C VAL A 367 6.59 1.32 3.45
N PRO A 368 6.48 0.51 4.51
CA PRO A 368 6.36 1.08 5.82
C PRO A 368 7.73 1.53 6.38
N LEU A 369 8.85 1.09 5.78
CA LEU A 369 10.14 1.74 6.00
C LEU A 369 10.15 3.15 5.40
N ILE A 370 9.67 3.35 4.17
CA ILE A 370 9.76 4.60 3.38
C ILE A 370 8.71 5.64 3.80
N LEU A 371 7.48 5.21 4.13
CA LEU A 371 6.39 6.10 4.50
C LEU A 371 6.75 7.14 5.56
N PRO A 372 7.33 6.78 6.72
CA PRO A 372 7.69 7.76 7.74
C PRO A 372 8.74 8.77 7.21
N PHE A 373 9.66 8.35 6.34
CA PHE A 373 10.61 9.30 5.72
C PHE A 373 9.92 10.29 4.81
N VAL A 374 8.98 9.82 3.97
CA VAL A 374 8.28 10.69 3.03
C VAL A 374 7.34 11.64 3.77
N ALA A 375 6.71 11.19 4.85
CA ALA A 375 5.90 12.02 5.72
C ALA A 375 6.73 13.14 6.37
N ASP A 376 7.88 12.80 6.99
CA ASP A 376 8.73 13.82 7.63
C ASP A 376 9.35 14.79 6.60
N LEU A 377 9.73 14.29 5.42
CA LEU A 377 10.18 15.13 4.32
C LEU A 377 9.07 16.10 3.85
N GLY A 378 7.82 15.62 3.75
CA GLY A 378 6.66 16.47 3.43
C GLY A 378 6.39 17.52 4.51
N MET A 379 6.66 17.19 5.78
CA MET A 379 6.59 18.16 6.87
C MET A 379 7.65 19.27 6.72
N ARG A 380 8.89 18.92 6.35
CA ARG A 380 9.98 19.90 6.18
C ARG A 380 9.90 20.71 4.88
N LEU A 381 9.40 20.11 3.79
CA LEU A 381 9.29 20.71 2.45
C LEU A 381 7.82 20.74 1.96
N PRO A 382 6.97 21.61 2.54
CA PRO A 382 5.53 21.65 2.24
C PRO A 382 5.18 21.98 0.78
N ASP A 383 6.00 22.80 0.10
CA ASP A 383 5.77 23.13 -1.33
C ASP A 383 6.08 21.94 -2.26
N GLU A 384 6.75 20.91 -1.74
CA GLU A 384 7.20 19.74 -2.49
C GLU A 384 6.64 18.44 -1.91
N ALA A 385 5.51 18.49 -1.20
CA ALA A 385 4.87 17.31 -0.64
C ALA A 385 4.53 16.27 -1.72
N MET A 386 4.59 14.99 -1.33
CA MET A 386 4.33 13.86 -2.22
C MET A 386 3.03 13.18 -1.81
N SER A 387 2.15 12.96 -2.78
CA SER A 387 0.93 12.19 -2.51
C SER A 387 1.27 10.72 -2.25
N PRO A 388 0.52 10.04 -1.38
CA PRO A 388 0.72 8.60 -1.15
C PRO A 388 0.50 7.79 -2.44
N PHE A 389 -0.36 8.28 -3.33
CA PHE A 389 -0.59 7.66 -4.63
C PHE A 389 0.62 7.74 -5.54
N GLN A 390 1.28 8.90 -5.64
CA GLN A 390 2.52 9.04 -6.40
C GLN A 390 3.60 8.10 -5.86
N LEU A 391 3.75 8.04 -4.53
CA LEU A 391 4.68 7.10 -3.89
C LEU A 391 4.40 5.65 -4.32
N GLY A 392 3.13 5.25 -4.33
CA GLY A 392 2.71 3.94 -4.83
C GLY A 392 3.09 3.68 -6.27
N MET A 393 2.87 4.64 -7.18
CA MET A 393 3.24 4.48 -8.58
C MET A 393 4.74 4.35 -8.77
N ILE A 394 5.53 5.17 -8.06
CA ILE A 394 7.00 5.07 -8.06
C ILE A 394 7.43 3.70 -7.55
N PHE A 395 6.82 3.22 -6.48
CA PHE A 395 7.13 1.93 -5.87
C PHE A 395 6.89 0.77 -6.84
N ILE A 396 5.67 0.67 -7.37
CA ILE A 396 5.27 -0.43 -8.26
C ILE A 396 6.11 -0.39 -9.55
N LEU A 397 6.34 0.79 -10.13
CA LEU A 397 7.15 0.92 -11.35
C LEU A 397 8.64 0.59 -11.11
N ASN A 398 9.18 0.88 -9.92
CA ASN A 398 10.50 0.37 -9.51
C ASN A 398 10.52 -1.16 -9.46
N LEU A 399 9.51 -1.80 -8.88
CA LEU A 399 9.42 -3.26 -8.86
C LEU A 399 9.38 -3.84 -10.27
N GLU A 400 8.56 -3.26 -11.16
CA GLU A 400 8.45 -3.71 -12.55
C GLU A 400 9.80 -3.63 -13.28
N LEU A 401 10.53 -2.53 -13.09
CA LEU A 401 11.86 -2.32 -13.64
C LEU A 401 12.87 -3.31 -13.04
N ALA A 402 12.85 -3.48 -11.71
CA ALA A 402 13.78 -4.32 -10.98
C ALA A 402 13.67 -5.81 -11.37
N TYR A 403 12.46 -6.30 -11.60
CA TYR A 403 12.23 -7.67 -12.09
C TYR A 403 12.93 -7.97 -13.41
N CYS A 404 13.17 -6.95 -14.22
CA CYS A 404 13.80 -7.04 -15.52
C CYS A 404 15.29 -6.66 -15.49
N MET A 405 15.79 -6.08 -14.40
CA MET A 405 17.13 -5.50 -14.33
C MET A 405 18.19 -6.55 -13.93
N PRO A 406 19.32 -6.64 -14.66
CA PRO A 406 20.47 -7.43 -14.24
C PRO A 406 21.12 -6.85 -12.95
N PRO A 407 21.70 -7.68 -12.06
CA PRO A 407 22.00 -9.10 -12.21
C PRO A 407 20.97 -10.06 -11.59
N LEU A 408 19.99 -9.56 -10.83
CA LEU A 408 19.11 -10.40 -9.99
C LEU A 408 17.62 -10.38 -10.37
N GLY A 409 17.21 -9.64 -11.41
CA GLY A 409 15.80 -9.53 -11.79
C GLY A 409 15.08 -10.87 -11.93
N LEU A 410 14.02 -11.07 -11.13
CA LEU A 410 13.27 -12.33 -11.02
C LEU A 410 12.74 -12.82 -12.37
N ASN A 411 12.24 -11.90 -13.22
CA ASN A 411 11.73 -12.26 -14.54
C ASN A 411 12.82 -12.85 -15.44
N LEU A 412 14.08 -12.44 -15.29
CA LEU A 412 15.21 -12.99 -16.05
C LEU A 412 15.44 -14.47 -15.74
N PHE A 413 15.32 -14.87 -14.47
CA PHE A 413 15.47 -16.27 -14.06
C PHE A 413 14.28 -17.13 -14.51
N ILE A 414 13.06 -16.60 -14.38
CA ILE A 414 11.84 -17.30 -14.81
C ILE A 414 11.85 -17.48 -16.32
N ALA A 415 12.17 -16.43 -17.09
CA ALA A 415 12.30 -16.51 -18.53
C ALA A 415 13.45 -17.45 -18.96
N SER A 416 14.58 -17.43 -18.26
CA SER A 416 15.69 -18.35 -18.51
C SER A 416 15.26 -19.81 -18.36
N SER A 417 14.54 -20.13 -17.27
CA SER A 417 14.00 -21.46 -17.02
C SER A 417 12.95 -21.85 -18.06
N ARG A 418 12.01 -20.94 -18.37
CA ARG A 418 10.89 -21.19 -19.28
C ARG A 418 11.32 -21.39 -20.73
N PHE A 419 12.25 -20.56 -21.22
CA PHE A 419 12.69 -20.55 -22.63
C PHE A 419 14.01 -21.27 -22.87
N ASN A 420 14.57 -21.92 -21.83
CA ASN A 420 15.83 -22.65 -21.88
C ASN A 420 16.99 -21.82 -22.49
N ARG A 421 17.11 -20.57 -22.05
CA ARG A 421 18.17 -19.63 -22.45
C ARG A 421 19.05 -19.25 -21.26
N PRO A 422 20.38 -19.12 -21.39
CA PRO A 422 21.23 -18.65 -20.29
C PRO A 422 20.83 -17.25 -19.83
N VAL A 423 20.65 -17.03 -18.53
CA VAL A 423 20.32 -15.71 -17.93
C VAL A 423 21.26 -14.59 -18.45
N ALA A 424 22.55 -14.88 -18.60
CA ALA A 424 23.55 -13.93 -19.09
C ALA A 424 23.24 -13.40 -20.52
N SER A 425 22.60 -14.21 -21.37
CA SER A 425 22.14 -13.78 -22.68
C SER A 425 20.94 -12.84 -22.60
N LEU A 426 20.08 -13.02 -21.59
CA LEU A 426 18.89 -12.19 -21.36
C LEU A 426 19.24 -10.79 -20.86
N TYR A 427 20.38 -10.62 -20.18
CA TYR A 427 20.80 -9.32 -19.65
C TYR A 427 20.82 -8.24 -20.72
N ARG A 428 21.50 -8.47 -21.85
CA ARG A 428 21.57 -7.48 -22.93
C ARG A 428 20.25 -7.34 -23.69
N VAL A 429 19.47 -8.41 -23.72
CA VAL A 429 18.19 -8.48 -24.44
C VAL A 429 17.12 -7.61 -23.78
N VAL A 430 17.13 -7.53 -22.45
CA VAL A 430 16.12 -6.80 -21.67
C VAL A 430 16.45 -5.32 -21.50
N LEU A 431 17.72 -4.90 -21.68
CA LEU A 431 18.14 -3.49 -21.51
C LEU A 431 17.29 -2.47 -22.27
N PRO A 432 16.87 -2.69 -23.55
CA PRO A 432 16.03 -1.71 -24.24
C PRO A 432 14.66 -1.53 -23.56
N PHE A 433 14.05 -2.61 -23.08
CA PHE A 433 12.77 -2.56 -22.35
C PHE A 433 12.95 -1.93 -20.97
N ALA A 434 14.02 -2.28 -20.26
CA ALA A 434 14.40 -1.63 -19.01
C ALA A 434 14.64 -0.13 -19.21
N GLY A 435 15.20 0.30 -20.34
CA GLY A 435 15.36 1.71 -20.68
C GLY A 435 14.03 2.45 -20.86
N VAL A 436 13.03 1.80 -21.49
CA VAL A 436 11.67 2.35 -21.61
C VAL A 436 10.99 2.45 -20.24
N LEU A 437 11.07 1.40 -19.42
CA LEU A 437 10.53 1.41 -18.06
C LEU A 437 11.23 2.42 -17.15
N LEU A 438 12.55 2.56 -17.26
CA LEU A 438 13.32 3.58 -16.55
C LEU A 438 12.90 4.99 -16.97
N PHE A 439 12.70 5.24 -18.27
CA PHE A 439 12.18 6.52 -18.73
C PHE A 439 10.79 6.80 -18.15
N ALA A 440 9.90 5.81 -18.15
CA ALA A 440 8.59 5.93 -17.52
C ALA A 440 8.70 6.23 -16.02
N LEU A 441 9.62 5.55 -15.32
CA LEU A 441 9.88 5.75 -13.90
C LEU A 441 10.33 7.18 -13.59
N LEU A 442 11.27 7.72 -14.36
CA LEU A 442 11.73 9.09 -14.19
C LEU A 442 10.58 10.07 -14.42
N VAL A 443 9.80 9.89 -15.48
CA VAL A 443 8.67 10.78 -15.78
C VAL A 443 7.62 10.73 -14.67
N VAL A 444 7.20 9.55 -14.21
CA VAL A 444 6.21 9.42 -13.11
C VAL A 444 6.78 9.93 -11.77
N SER A 445 8.07 9.74 -11.52
CA SER A 445 8.72 10.20 -10.28
C SER A 445 8.82 11.72 -10.20
N TYR A 446 9.19 12.38 -11.30
CA TYR A 446 9.47 13.82 -11.32
C TYR A 446 8.30 14.68 -11.82
N VAL A 447 7.23 14.07 -12.36
CA VAL A 447 6.03 14.77 -12.81
C VAL A 447 4.81 14.27 -12.00
N PRO A 448 4.57 14.81 -10.80
CA PRO A 448 3.49 14.39 -9.89
C PRO A 448 2.09 14.44 -10.52
N TRP A 449 1.91 15.35 -11.49
CA TRP A 449 0.66 15.51 -12.22
C TRP A 449 0.16 14.21 -12.84
N ILE A 450 1.05 13.33 -13.29
CA ILE A 450 0.66 12.05 -13.89
C ILE A 450 -0.05 11.14 -12.88
N SER A 451 0.36 11.17 -11.61
CA SER A 451 -0.26 10.35 -10.56
C SER A 451 -1.47 11.03 -9.92
N ASN A 452 -1.47 12.37 -9.85
CA ASN A 452 -2.49 13.11 -9.10
C ASN A 452 -3.67 13.57 -9.97
N ALA A 453 -3.50 13.70 -11.29
CA ALA A 453 -4.54 14.25 -12.17
C ALA A 453 -5.88 13.49 -12.08
N ALA A 454 -5.85 12.17 -11.87
CA ALA A 454 -7.06 11.36 -11.78
C ALA A 454 -7.81 11.52 -10.44
N ILE A 455 -7.16 12.04 -9.39
CA ILE A 455 -7.71 12.22 -8.04
C ILE A 455 -7.99 13.70 -7.75
N GLN A 456 -7.48 14.64 -8.54
CA GLN A 456 -7.63 16.08 -8.27
C GLN A 456 -9.09 16.50 -8.03
N ALA A 457 -10.04 15.98 -8.82
CA ALA A 457 -11.46 16.27 -8.64
C ALA A 457 -12.00 15.80 -7.27
N ASP A 458 -11.52 14.64 -6.79
CA ASP A 458 -11.90 14.10 -5.48
C ASP A 458 -11.33 14.97 -4.33
N ILE A 459 -10.11 15.51 -4.50
CA ILE A 459 -9.46 16.41 -3.53
C ILE A 459 -10.23 17.74 -3.45
N ASP A 460 -10.55 18.31 -4.61
CA ASP A 460 -11.24 19.59 -4.69
C ASP A 460 -12.65 19.49 -4.06
N GLU A 461 -13.35 18.37 -4.24
CA GLU A 461 -14.64 18.10 -3.60
C GLU A 461 -14.55 18.06 -2.07
N LEU A 462 -13.55 17.35 -1.52
CA LEU A 462 -13.33 17.27 -0.07
C LEU A 462 -12.97 18.63 0.53
N ARG A 463 -12.14 19.42 -0.17
CA ARG A 463 -11.80 20.78 0.24
C ARG A 463 -13.05 21.66 0.27
N MET A 464 -13.89 21.65 -0.78
CA MET A 464 -15.13 22.41 -0.83
C MET A 464 -16.09 22.02 0.30
N ARG A 465 -16.23 20.72 0.60
CA ARG A 465 -17.08 20.23 1.68
C ARG A 465 -16.58 20.71 3.05
N ALA A 466 -15.29 20.65 3.29
CA ALA A 466 -14.68 21.14 4.53
C ALA A 466 -14.88 22.66 4.68
N GLU A 467 -14.74 23.43 3.60
CA GLU A 467 -15.00 24.87 3.61
C GLU A 467 -16.46 25.21 3.91
N GLN A 468 -17.42 24.46 3.37
CA GLN A 468 -18.84 24.62 3.67
C GLN A 468 -19.16 24.38 5.15
N HIS A 469 -18.50 23.41 5.78
CA HIS A 469 -18.68 23.08 7.19
C HIS A 469 -17.78 23.89 8.14
N GLY A 470 -16.86 24.71 7.60
CA GLY A 470 -15.92 25.49 8.41
C GLY A 470 -14.92 24.66 9.20
N ILE A 471 -14.67 23.42 8.78
CA ILE A 471 -13.75 22.47 9.42
C ILE A 471 -12.44 22.36 8.63
N PRO A 472 -11.32 21.97 9.27
CA PRO A 472 -10.08 21.68 8.56
C PRO A 472 -10.27 20.52 7.56
N PRO A 473 -9.75 20.61 6.32
CA PRO A 473 -9.91 19.60 5.27
C PRO A 473 -8.98 18.38 5.48
N ARG A 474 -9.11 17.70 6.63
CA ARG A 474 -8.26 16.56 7.03
C ARG A 474 -8.28 15.42 6.01
N ASP A 475 -9.45 15.10 5.47
CA ASP A 475 -9.60 14.07 4.45
C ASP A 475 -8.91 14.42 3.13
N ALA A 476 -8.83 15.71 2.79
CA ALA A 476 -8.11 16.15 1.60
C ALA A 476 -6.59 16.04 1.81
N TRP A 477 -6.09 16.38 3.00
CA TRP A 477 -4.66 16.27 3.34
C TRP A 477 -4.16 14.83 3.25
N MET A 478 -5.00 13.84 3.61
CA MET A 478 -4.69 12.42 3.44
C MET A 478 -4.46 12.01 1.97
N LEU A 479 -5.05 12.71 1.01
CA LEU A 479 -4.90 12.44 -0.42
C LEU A 479 -3.74 13.23 -1.05
N GLU A 480 -3.44 14.40 -0.50
CA GLU A 480 -2.47 15.34 -1.05
C GLU A 480 -1.03 15.03 -0.65
N CYS A 481 -0.81 14.61 0.59
CA CYS A 481 0.51 14.27 1.09
C CYS A 481 0.53 13.01 1.96
N VAL A 482 1.67 12.33 1.97
CA VAL A 482 1.90 11.19 2.87
C VAL A 482 1.87 11.67 4.32
N GLN A 483 1.01 11.07 5.13
CA GLN A 483 0.88 11.34 6.54
C GLN A 483 1.64 10.28 7.35
N ALA A 484 2.30 10.69 8.44
CA ALA A 484 2.99 9.76 9.34
C ALA A 484 1.99 8.99 10.20
N ASP A 485 0.93 9.67 10.64
CA ASP A 485 -0.18 9.12 11.40
C ASP A 485 -1.49 9.38 10.65
N PRO A 486 -2.14 8.34 10.09
CA PRO A 486 -3.45 8.46 9.44
C PRO A 486 -4.56 8.96 10.37
N THR A 487 -4.43 8.80 11.69
CA THR A 487 -5.47 9.16 12.67
C THR A 487 -5.43 10.63 13.08
N ASP A 488 -4.28 11.30 12.92
CA ASP A 488 -4.14 12.75 13.12
C ASP A 488 -3.50 13.43 11.89
N PRO A 489 -4.26 13.62 10.79
CA PRO A 489 -3.73 14.21 9.55
C PRO A 489 -3.29 15.66 9.75
N ARG A 490 -2.07 15.98 9.30
CA ARG A 490 -1.48 17.31 9.39
C ARG A 490 -1.57 18.09 8.07
N PRO A 491 -1.54 19.44 8.10
CA PRO A 491 -1.68 20.24 6.90
C PRO A 491 -0.49 20.09 5.95
N CYS A 492 -0.79 19.76 4.69
CA CYS A 492 0.21 19.50 3.65
C CYS A 492 0.87 20.77 3.12
N THR A 493 0.12 21.86 2.98
CA THR A 493 0.59 23.09 2.32
C THR A 493 0.94 24.18 3.34
N ARG A 494 1.81 25.12 2.95
CA ARG A 494 2.12 26.29 3.80
C ARG A 494 0.90 27.16 4.09
N GLU A 495 0.00 27.27 3.12
CA GLU A 495 -1.25 28.03 3.26
C GLU A 495 -2.17 27.38 4.30
N ASP A 496 -2.33 26.06 4.24
CA ASP A 496 -3.14 25.33 5.22
C ASP A 496 -2.52 25.40 6.62
N ARG A 497 -1.18 25.34 6.75
CA ARG A 497 -0.50 25.54 8.04
C ARG A 497 -0.66 26.96 8.59
N ALA A 498 -0.65 27.97 7.72
CA ALA A 498 -0.91 29.35 8.13
C ALA A 498 -2.37 29.54 8.58
N ARG A 499 -3.31 28.78 8.00
CA ARG A 499 -4.75 28.89 8.28
C ARG A 499 -5.20 28.09 9.51
N PHE A 500 -4.61 26.92 9.76
CA PHE A 500 -5.03 25.96 10.80
C PHE A 500 -3.92 25.60 11.81
N GLY A 501 -2.76 26.24 11.74
CA GLY A 501 -1.58 25.91 12.57
C GLY A 501 -0.83 24.66 12.09
N GLU A 502 0.39 24.43 12.59
CA GLU A 502 1.22 23.27 12.21
C GLU A 502 0.55 21.93 12.58
N ASP A 503 -0.29 21.93 13.61
CA ASP A 503 -0.96 20.74 14.13
C ASP A 503 -2.33 20.50 13.48
N GLY A 504 -2.80 21.42 12.62
CA GLY A 504 -4.10 21.31 11.95
C GLY A 504 -5.32 21.35 12.90
N ARG A 505 -5.13 21.83 14.14
CA ARG A 505 -6.17 21.96 15.18
C ARG A 505 -6.65 23.41 15.39
N GLY A 506 -5.99 24.38 14.75
CA GLY A 506 -6.39 25.79 14.80
C GLY A 506 -7.76 26.00 14.16
N THR A 507 -8.55 26.91 14.71
CA THR A 507 -9.77 27.38 14.04
C THR A 507 -9.36 28.28 12.87
N ALA A 508 -10.03 28.13 11.72
CA ALA A 508 -9.73 28.93 10.54
C ALA A 508 -9.74 30.42 10.92
N VAL A 509 -8.57 31.06 10.87
CA VAL A 509 -8.48 32.51 11.04
C VAL A 509 -9.20 33.13 9.84
N LEU A 510 -10.49 33.40 10.00
CA LEU A 510 -11.25 34.20 9.05
C LEU A 510 -10.64 35.59 9.09
N ASN A 511 -9.77 35.88 8.13
CA ASN A 511 -9.44 37.25 7.76
C ASN A 511 -10.75 37.95 7.39
N ARG A 512 -11.37 38.64 8.37
CA ARG A 512 -12.34 39.69 8.08
C ARG A 512 -11.56 40.84 7.45
N PRO A 513 -11.82 41.21 6.19
CA PRO A 513 -11.20 42.37 5.59
C PRO A 513 -11.92 43.64 6.06
N ASP A 514 -12.02 43.90 7.36
CA ASP A 514 -12.67 45.10 7.92
C ASP A 514 -12.11 45.48 9.30
N ALA A 515 -10.78 45.48 9.46
CA ALA A 515 -10.13 46.12 10.60
C ALA A 515 -8.82 46.80 10.19
N ALA A 516 -8.85 47.47 9.03
CA ALA A 516 -7.98 48.62 8.82
C ALA A 516 -8.73 49.84 9.36
N GLU A 517 -8.10 50.51 10.33
CA GLU A 517 -8.53 51.72 11.08
C GLU A 517 -8.95 51.42 12.51
N HIS A 518 -7.96 51.32 13.39
CA HIS A 518 -7.74 52.32 14.45
C HIS A 518 -6.27 52.22 14.88
N GLY A 519 -5.50 53.25 14.52
CA GLY A 519 -4.13 53.40 15.01
C GLY A 519 -4.12 53.71 16.50
N GLY A 520 -3.09 53.23 17.18
CA GLY A 520 -2.76 53.60 18.54
C GLY A 520 -1.53 52.83 19.00
N ASP A 521 -0.41 53.54 19.11
CA ASP A 521 0.82 53.10 19.76
C ASP A 521 0.51 52.46 21.13
N GLY A 522 1.05 51.27 21.36
CA GLY A 522 0.88 50.55 22.61
C GLY A 522 1.83 49.36 22.67
N ASP A 523 2.97 49.59 23.31
CA ASP A 523 3.88 48.58 23.85
C ASP A 523 3.11 47.63 24.77
N ASP A 524 2.87 46.38 24.32
CA ASP A 524 2.33 45.31 25.17
C ASP A 524 3.23 44.05 25.08
N THR A 525 4.53 44.24 25.36
CA THR A 525 5.27 43.20 26.09
C THR A 525 4.80 43.19 27.54
N ASN A 526 3.68 42.52 27.84
CA ASN A 526 3.31 42.03 29.19
C ASN A 526 1.97 41.26 29.16
N ALA A 527 1.98 40.04 28.63
CA ALA A 527 1.08 39.01 29.15
C ALA A 527 1.81 38.34 30.33
N PRO A 528 1.21 38.25 31.53
CA PRO A 528 1.88 37.64 32.68
C PRO A 528 2.10 36.16 32.39
N GLN A 529 3.36 35.79 32.17
CA GLN A 529 3.82 34.40 32.31
C GLN A 529 3.66 34.03 33.78
N GLY A 530 2.57 33.34 34.11
CA GLY A 530 2.41 32.67 35.40
C GLY A 530 3.39 31.51 35.48
N ALA A 531 4.22 31.50 36.52
CA ALA A 531 5.09 30.37 36.85
C ALA A 531 4.26 29.10 37.10
N PRO A 532 4.75 27.91 36.69
CA PRO A 532 4.03 26.66 36.93
C PRO A 532 3.98 26.36 38.44
N THR A 533 2.83 25.88 38.92
CA THR A 533 2.73 25.21 40.21
C THR A 533 3.57 23.92 40.18
N GLU A 534 4.36 23.66 41.22
CA GLU A 534 5.42 22.63 41.29
C GLU A 534 4.97 21.16 41.07
N ASP A 535 3.67 20.86 40.87
CA ASP A 535 3.15 19.48 40.82
C ASP A 535 2.24 19.15 39.61
N CYS A 536 2.28 19.88 38.48
CA CYS A 536 1.52 19.48 37.26
C CYS A 536 2.45 18.86 36.20
N ASN A 537 2.21 17.59 35.82
CA ASN A 537 2.90 16.91 34.73
C ASN A 537 2.07 17.02 33.42
N PRO A 538 2.53 17.78 32.40
CA PRO A 538 1.75 18.05 31.19
C PRO A 538 1.63 16.87 30.22
N ASP A 539 2.31 15.75 30.47
CA ASP A 539 2.23 14.56 29.58
C ASP A 539 0.91 13.77 29.71
N PHE A 540 0.06 14.07 30.72
CA PHE A 540 -1.13 13.28 31.04
C PHE A 540 -2.47 14.07 31.10
N GLY A 541 -2.52 15.32 30.64
CA GLY A 541 -3.78 16.09 30.51
C GLY A 541 -3.62 17.61 30.57
N GLU A 542 -4.72 18.35 30.35
CA GLU A 542 -4.73 19.83 30.43
C GLU A 542 -4.75 20.32 31.90
N CYS A 543 -3.76 21.11 32.31
CA CYS A 543 -3.75 21.73 33.65
C CYS A 543 -4.84 22.82 33.75
N PRO A 544 -5.65 22.85 34.83
CA PRO A 544 -6.78 23.78 34.94
C PRO A 544 -6.36 25.24 35.16
N ALA A 545 -7.21 26.18 34.70
CA ALA A 545 -6.97 27.62 34.80
C ALA A 545 -6.99 28.15 36.27
N PRO A 546 -6.31 29.29 36.57
CA PRO A 546 -5.96 29.73 37.93
C PRO A 546 -7.12 30.09 38.88
N SER A 547 -8.37 30.01 38.43
CA SER A 547 -9.56 30.44 39.19
C SER A 547 -10.43 29.30 39.75
N ALA A 548 -10.03 28.04 39.60
CA ALA A 548 -10.74 26.90 40.19
C ALA A 548 -10.16 26.54 41.57
N LYS A 549 -11.00 26.47 42.61
CA LYS A 549 -10.61 25.88 43.91
C LYS A 549 -10.87 24.37 43.87
N PRO A 550 -9.90 23.51 44.22
CA PRO A 550 -10.09 22.07 44.18
C PRO A 550 -11.02 21.60 45.30
N SER A 551 -11.81 20.54 45.06
CA SER A 551 -12.49 19.78 46.11
C SER A 551 -11.47 18.94 46.87
N GLU A 552 -11.68 18.76 48.18
CA GLU A 552 -10.73 18.10 49.11
C GLU A 552 -10.42 16.61 48.84
N ASP A 553 -11.01 15.99 47.81
CA ASP A 553 -10.88 14.55 47.50
C ASP A 553 -10.34 14.22 46.08
N CYS A 554 -9.68 15.13 45.35
CA CYS A 554 -9.09 14.79 44.03
C CYS A 554 -7.61 14.38 44.15
N ASN A 555 -7.25 13.20 43.62
CA ASN A 555 -5.88 12.70 43.49
C ASN A 555 -5.35 13.02 42.07
N PRO A 556 -4.28 13.84 41.92
CA PRO A 556 -3.90 14.42 40.63
C PRO A 556 -3.18 13.46 39.66
N ASP A 557 -2.93 12.20 40.02
CA ASP A 557 -2.21 11.26 39.14
C ASP A 557 -3.10 10.53 38.11
N PHE A 558 -4.43 10.60 38.21
CA PHE A 558 -5.35 9.90 37.28
C PHE A 558 -6.72 10.60 37.11
N GLY A 559 -7.03 11.05 35.88
CA GLY A 559 -8.40 11.31 35.40
C GLY A 559 -9.01 12.70 35.67
N GLU A 560 -9.92 13.13 34.77
CA GLU A 560 -10.60 14.43 34.81
C GLU A 560 -11.51 14.61 36.05
N CYS A 561 -11.25 15.65 36.88
CA CYS A 561 -12.13 15.98 38.01
C CYS A 561 -13.46 16.60 37.46
N PRO A 562 -14.64 16.11 37.85
CA PRO A 562 -15.91 16.64 37.35
C PRO A 562 -16.29 18.00 37.97
N ALA A 563 -17.08 18.77 37.22
CA ALA A 563 -17.54 20.13 37.58
C ALA A 563 -18.27 20.19 38.95
N PRO A 564 -18.24 21.35 39.64
CA PRO A 564 -18.62 21.45 41.05
C PRO A 564 -20.15 21.42 41.22
N ARG A 565 -20.72 20.22 41.39
CA ARG A 565 -21.96 19.88 42.14
C ARG A 565 -22.40 18.44 41.86
N ALA A 566 -21.73 17.45 42.45
CA ALA A 566 -22.28 16.09 42.59
C ALA A 566 -21.70 15.42 43.84
N LYS A 567 -22.53 14.72 44.62
CA LYS A 567 -22.07 13.79 45.66
C LYS A 567 -22.24 12.37 45.10
N PRO A 568 -21.22 11.49 45.17
CA PRO A 568 -21.30 10.15 44.60
C PRO A 568 -22.21 9.24 45.43
N SER A 569 -22.80 8.22 44.79
CA SER A 569 -23.53 7.13 45.46
C SER A 569 -22.54 6.13 46.09
N GLU A 570 -22.91 5.52 47.22
CA GLU A 570 -22.04 4.71 48.08
C GLU A 570 -21.45 3.42 47.44
N ASP A 571 -21.82 3.05 46.21
CA ASP A 571 -21.42 1.79 45.57
C ASP A 571 -20.62 1.93 44.25
N CYS A 572 -20.05 3.11 43.92
CA CYS A 572 -19.20 3.27 42.70
C CYS A 572 -17.69 3.29 43.06
N ASN A 573 -16.90 2.46 42.39
CA ASN A 573 -15.43 2.46 42.49
C ASN A 573 -14.84 3.31 41.33
N PRO A 574 -14.22 4.47 41.59
CA PRO A 574 -13.83 5.43 40.55
C PRO A 574 -12.57 5.06 39.75
N ASP A 575 -11.89 3.96 40.06
CA ASP A 575 -10.67 3.55 39.34
C ASP A 575 -10.95 2.94 37.95
N PHE A 576 -12.19 2.56 37.63
CA PHE A 576 -12.55 1.91 36.36
C PHE A 576 -13.97 2.28 35.88
N GLY A 577 -14.08 3.29 35.00
CA GLY A 577 -15.29 3.57 34.18
C GLY A 577 -16.21 4.71 34.64
N GLU A 578 -17.11 5.15 33.75
CA GLU A 578 -18.05 6.25 33.99
C GLU A 578 -19.19 5.87 34.96
N CYS A 579 -19.34 6.59 36.08
CA CYS A 579 -20.49 6.42 36.98
C CYS A 579 -21.74 7.14 36.42
N PRO A 580 -22.92 6.52 36.36
CA PRO A 580 -24.13 7.15 35.83
C PRO A 580 -24.71 8.21 36.78
N ALA A 581 -25.47 9.15 36.21
CA ALA A 581 -26.10 10.25 36.94
C ALA A 581 -27.13 9.79 38.01
N PRO A 582 -27.37 10.57 39.09
CA PRO A 582 -28.00 10.11 40.35
C PRO A 582 -29.46 9.62 40.30
N SER A 583 -30.10 9.59 39.13
CA SER A 583 -31.52 9.28 38.98
C SER A 583 -31.82 7.95 38.26
N ALA A 584 -30.81 7.16 37.89
CA ALA A 584 -31.00 5.85 37.27
C ALA A 584 -30.97 4.72 38.32
N LYS A 585 -31.99 3.85 38.32
CA LYS A 585 -31.92 2.56 39.06
C LYS A 585 -31.24 1.52 38.18
N PRO A 586 -30.29 0.72 38.71
CA PRO A 586 -29.60 -0.31 37.93
C PRO A 586 -30.57 -1.44 37.53
N SER A 587 -30.40 -1.98 36.31
CA SER A 587 -31.08 -3.21 35.88
C SER A 587 -30.42 -4.44 36.52
N GLU A 588 -31.21 -5.48 36.83
CA GLU A 588 -30.76 -6.68 37.56
C GLU A 588 -29.69 -7.53 36.84
N ASP A 589 -29.30 -7.20 35.61
CA ASP A 589 -28.32 -7.95 34.80
C ASP A 589 -26.96 -7.24 34.56
N CYS A 590 -26.56 -6.20 35.32
CA CYS A 590 -25.23 -5.58 35.13
C CYS A 590 -24.12 -6.36 35.87
N ASN A 591 -23.06 -6.76 35.14
CA ASN A 591 -21.83 -7.33 35.68
C ASN A 591 -20.74 -6.23 35.76
N PRO A 592 -20.27 -5.83 36.96
CA PRO A 592 -19.49 -4.61 37.15
C PRO A 592 -18.03 -4.66 36.71
N ASP A 593 -17.51 -5.80 36.25
CA ASP A 593 -16.10 -5.91 35.83
C ASP A 593 -15.90 -5.61 34.33
N PHE A 594 -16.94 -5.67 33.49
CA PHE A 594 -16.84 -5.43 32.05
C PHE A 594 -18.17 -4.96 31.44
N GLY A 595 -18.33 -3.65 31.19
CA GLY A 595 -19.33 -3.11 30.25
C GLY A 595 -20.19 -1.94 30.74
N GLU A 596 -20.58 -1.05 29.82
CA GLU A 596 -21.42 0.13 30.04
C GLU A 596 -22.84 -0.22 30.54
N CYS A 597 -23.24 0.27 31.72
CA CYS A 597 -24.63 0.11 32.20
C CYS A 597 -25.54 1.21 31.58
N ARG A 598 -26.57 0.82 30.80
CA ARG A 598 -27.57 1.74 30.21
C ARG A 598 -28.50 2.40 31.25
N ALA A 599 -28.94 3.63 30.97
CA ALA A 599 -30.04 4.29 31.68
C ALA A 599 -31.44 3.81 31.20
N PRO A 600 -32.39 3.49 32.10
CA PRO A 600 -33.68 2.89 31.74
C PRO A 600 -34.73 3.97 31.40
N SER A 601 -34.84 4.39 30.14
CA SER A 601 -36.09 5.02 29.63
C SER A 601 -36.30 4.97 28.11
N ALA A 602 -35.54 4.19 27.35
CA ALA A 602 -35.79 4.01 25.91
C ALA A 602 -36.71 2.81 25.66
N LYS A 603 -37.92 3.05 25.14
CA LYS A 603 -38.67 2.00 24.44
C LYS A 603 -38.00 1.78 23.07
N PRO A 604 -37.76 0.53 22.64
CA PRO A 604 -37.07 0.28 21.38
C PRO A 604 -37.92 0.72 20.19
N PHE A 605 -37.26 1.28 19.17
CA PHE A 605 -37.76 1.23 17.80
C PHE A 605 -37.62 -0.23 17.35
N GLU A 606 -38.68 -0.84 16.77
CA GLU A 606 -38.75 -2.28 16.52
C GLU A 606 -37.69 -2.85 15.54
N ASP A 607 -36.88 -2.00 14.88
CA ASP A 607 -35.94 -2.43 13.83
C ASP A 607 -34.45 -2.05 14.04
N CYS A 608 -33.99 -1.59 15.22
CA CYS A 608 -32.53 -1.38 15.47
C CYS A 608 -31.91 -2.63 16.13
N ASN A 609 -31.02 -3.33 15.42
CA ASN A 609 -30.22 -4.43 15.96
C ASN A 609 -28.88 -3.89 16.51
N PRO A 610 -28.61 -3.96 17.83
CA PRO A 610 -27.48 -3.28 18.47
C PRO A 610 -26.11 -3.94 18.24
N ASP A 611 -26.01 -5.06 17.51
CA ASP A 611 -24.72 -5.70 17.20
C ASP A 611 -23.93 -4.97 16.09
N PHE A 612 -24.51 -3.96 15.43
CA PHE A 612 -23.86 -3.19 14.35
C PHE A 612 -24.14 -1.68 14.46
N GLY A 613 -23.37 -0.97 15.30
CA GLY A 613 -23.24 0.50 15.30
C GLY A 613 -24.23 1.30 16.17
N GLU A 614 -23.97 2.61 16.31
CA GLU A 614 -24.75 3.55 17.13
C GLU A 614 -26.14 3.84 16.52
N CYS A 615 -27.22 3.63 17.29
CA CYS A 615 -28.56 4.08 16.89
C CYS A 615 -28.70 5.61 17.17
N PRO A 616 -29.29 6.41 16.25
CA PRO A 616 -29.30 7.87 16.36
C PRO A 616 -30.21 8.39 17.49
N ALA A 617 -29.90 9.60 17.97
CA ALA A 617 -30.67 10.28 19.01
C ALA A 617 -32.11 10.63 18.56
N PRO A 618 -33.09 10.74 19.48
CA PRO A 618 -34.53 10.84 19.16
C PRO A 618 -34.99 12.05 18.34
N SER A 619 -34.09 13.00 18.04
CA SER A 619 -34.38 14.26 17.34
C SER A 619 -33.85 14.33 15.90
N ALA A 620 -33.18 13.30 15.39
CA ALA A 620 -32.72 13.27 14.00
C ALA A 620 -33.89 13.02 13.03
N LYS A 621 -34.07 13.89 12.03
CA LYS A 621 -34.94 13.60 10.88
C LYS A 621 -34.10 12.99 9.75
N PRO A 622 -34.63 12.00 9.01
CA PRO A 622 -33.91 11.43 7.87
C PRO A 622 -33.80 12.46 6.74
N SER A 623 -32.65 12.50 6.04
CA SER A 623 -32.54 13.14 4.73
C SER A 623 -33.14 12.21 3.68
N GLU A 624 -34.05 12.73 2.86
CA GLU A 624 -34.50 12.05 1.64
C GLU A 624 -33.44 12.24 0.56
N ASP A 625 -32.43 11.37 0.52
CA ASP A 625 -31.61 11.06 -0.67
C ASP A 625 -30.96 9.67 -0.51
#